data_AF-A0A916DYK8-F1
#
_entry.id   AF-A0A916DYK8-F1
#
_cell.length_a   1.000
_cell.length_b   1.000
_cell.length_c   1.000
_cell.angle_alpha   90.00
_cell.angle_beta   90.00
_cell.angle_gamma   90.00
#
_symmetry.space_group_name_H-M   'P 1'
#
loop_
_entity.id
_entity.type
_entity.pdbx_description
1 polymer ?
#
loop_
_entity_poly.entity_id
_entity_poly.type
_entity_poly.pdbx_seq_one_letter_code
_entity_poly.pdbx_strand_id
1 'polypeptide(L)'
;MGSKIYCLGEELESAFNKIWTEKIIFHVKQKEMLKRVRDTNDAGSSSELVTKQIRILEQNKDKLVYRQVVNDACLIASAYENLVAGNIIPFIEILKTFLSTRSKMSLFSADEAVLQAIVESLLPLKYRIPELSLVMDGTKLKGFGCFGYSDIFVLKGIGDSNVSLELKYISLVKLIDLIKNYKNKFNANDLENLDKIIEKENEEVLLKRSYSYWSREYGETKQTTIGEVLDNGVNQLKSYMNVISNGKTINYSSSGIFDERVKITKSNPNKLKGFVILVVGFHHVLWRSVEEIISNYSYDNKV
;
A
#
# COMPACT_ATOMS: atom_id res chain seq x y z
N MET A 1 10.54 -33.25 12.37
CA MET A 1 9.40 -32.56 11.74
C MET A 1 9.96 -31.38 10.94
N GLY A 2 9.94 -31.45 9.61
CA GLY A 2 10.53 -30.38 8.77
C GLY A 2 10.50 -30.61 7.26
N SER A 3 9.69 -31.56 6.75
CA SER A 3 9.80 -32.01 5.36
C SER A 3 8.63 -31.60 4.44
N LYS A 4 7.51 -31.10 4.96
CA LYS A 4 6.37 -30.73 4.10
C LYS A 4 6.39 -29.27 3.62
N ILE A 5 6.77 -28.33 4.48
CA ILE A 5 6.80 -26.88 4.14
C ILE A 5 7.99 -26.55 3.21
N TYR A 6 9.14 -27.19 3.44
CA TYR A 6 10.33 -27.00 2.60
C TYR A 6 10.11 -27.53 1.17
N CYS A 7 9.53 -28.74 1.03
CA CYS A 7 9.20 -29.30 -0.28
C CYS A 7 8.12 -28.48 -1.01
N LEU A 8 7.16 -27.90 -0.29
CA LEU A 8 6.17 -26.98 -0.89
C LEU A 8 6.83 -25.70 -1.44
N GLY A 9 7.85 -25.18 -0.76
CA GLY A 9 8.63 -24.02 -1.22
C GLY A 9 9.40 -24.30 -2.50
N GLU A 10 10.08 -25.44 -2.58
CA GLU A 10 10.81 -25.85 -3.79
C GLU A 10 9.87 -26.17 -4.96
N GLU A 11 8.72 -26.80 -4.71
CA GLU A 11 7.71 -27.07 -5.73
C GLU A 11 7.07 -25.77 -6.26
N LEU A 12 6.79 -24.79 -5.39
CA LEU A 12 6.29 -23.47 -5.77
C LEU A 12 7.34 -22.68 -6.57
N GLU A 13 8.60 -22.69 -6.12
CA GLU A 13 9.72 -22.04 -6.81
C GLU A 13 9.93 -22.64 -8.21
N SER A 14 9.88 -23.96 -8.34
CA SER A 14 9.99 -24.68 -9.61
C SER A 14 8.82 -24.38 -10.55
N ALA A 15 7.58 -24.44 -10.05
CA ALA A 15 6.38 -24.13 -10.83
C ALA A 15 6.38 -22.67 -11.31
N PHE A 16 6.79 -21.73 -10.44
CA PHE A 16 6.91 -20.32 -10.79
C PHE A 16 8.01 -20.09 -11.83
N ASN A 17 9.20 -20.64 -11.64
CA ASN A 17 10.30 -20.53 -12.60
C ASN A 17 9.91 -21.06 -13.97
N LYS A 18 9.14 -22.15 -14.03
CA LYS A 18 8.61 -22.70 -15.27
C LYS A 18 7.63 -21.74 -15.95
N ILE A 19 6.61 -21.26 -15.22
CA ILE A 19 5.59 -20.32 -15.75
C ILE A 19 6.24 -19.00 -16.20
N TRP A 20 7.19 -18.50 -15.42
CA TRP A 20 7.92 -17.26 -15.70
C TRP A 20 8.80 -17.40 -16.94
N THR A 21 9.51 -18.52 -17.07
CA THR A 21 10.33 -18.83 -18.25
C THR A 21 9.47 -18.96 -19.51
N GLU A 22 8.34 -19.65 -19.43
CA GLU A 22 7.39 -19.80 -20.54
C GLU A 22 6.79 -18.44 -20.97
N LYS A 23 6.41 -17.57 -20.02
CA LYS A 23 5.93 -16.21 -20.30
C LYS A 23 6.99 -15.32 -20.92
N ILE A 24 8.24 -15.39 -20.45
CA ILE A 24 9.36 -14.66 -21.05
C ILE A 24 9.61 -15.13 -22.47
N ILE A 25 9.70 -16.43 -22.71
CA ILE A 25 9.91 -16.99 -24.06
C ILE A 25 8.77 -16.59 -24.99
N PHE A 26 7.53 -16.62 -24.52
CA PHE A 26 6.37 -16.18 -25.29
C PHE A 26 6.44 -14.69 -25.64
N HIS A 27 6.78 -13.82 -24.67
CA HIS A 27 6.95 -12.39 -24.93
C HIS A 27 8.13 -12.07 -25.85
N VAL A 28 9.24 -12.79 -25.74
CA VAL A 28 10.40 -12.65 -26.63
C VAL A 28 10.02 -13.04 -28.06
N LYS A 29 9.30 -14.16 -28.26
CA LYS A 29 8.82 -14.58 -29.59
C LYS A 29 7.83 -13.61 -30.20
N GLN A 30 6.85 -13.11 -29.42
CA GLN A 30 5.91 -12.08 -29.89
C GLN A 30 6.64 -10.80 -30.33
N LYS A 31 7.71 -10.42 -29.61
CA LYS A 31 8.49 -9.22 -29.89
C LYS A 31 9.47 -9.41 -31.06
N GLU A 32 9.99 -10.62 -31.31
CA GLU A 32 10.71 -10.98 -32.53
C GLU A 32 9.81 -10.92 -33.77
N MET A 33 8.54 -11.34 -33.64
CA MET A 33 7.56 -11.18 -34.72
C MET A 33 7.23 -9.71 -35.00
N LEU A 34 7.17 -8.86 -33.96
CA LEU A 34 6.98 -7.41 -34.09
C LEU A 34 8.23 -6.67 -34.60
N LYS A 35 9.45 -7.17 -34.32
CA LYS A 35 10.71 -6.60 -34.81
C LYS A 35 10.92 -6.72 -36.32
N ARG A 36 10.24 -7.66 -37.01
CA ARG A 36 10.30 -7.75 -38.48
C ARG A 36 9.68 -6.53 -39.20
N VAL A 37 9.06 -5.58 -38.49
CA VAL A 37 8.33 -4.45 -39.11
C VAL A 37 8.90 -3.05 -38.80
N ARG A 38 9.85 -2.84 -37.86
CA ARG A 38 10.44 -1.49 -37.66
C ARG A 38 11.88 -1.51 -37.15
N ASP A 39 12.80 -1.12 -38.02
CA ASP A 39 14.13 -0.62 -37.66
C ASP A 39 14.07 0.91 -37.55
N THR A 40 14.31 1.47 -36.36
CA THR A 40 15.12 2.69 -36.13
C THR A 40 15.22 3.06 -34.64
N ASN A 41 16.48 3.07 -34.17
CA ASN A 41 17.21 3.93 -33.22
C ASN A 41 16.71 4.31 -31.80
N ASP A 42 17.65 4.09 -30.87
CA ASP A 42 17.96 4.76 -29.59
C ASP A 42 17.02 4.69 -28.38
N ALA A 43 17.22 3.60 -27.62
CA ALA A 43 17.50 3.62 -26.18
C ALA A 43 18.22 2.30 -25.87
N GLY A 44 19.28 2.29 -25.06
CA GLY A 44 19.99 1.06 -24.65
C GLY A 44 18.97 -0.02 -24.29
N SER A 45 18.86 -1.05 -25.13
CA SER A 45 17.62 -1.81 -25.19
C SER A 45 17.35 -2.47 -23.84
N SER A 46 16.11 -2.43 -23.36
CA SER A 46 15.67 -3.12 -22.14
C SER A 46 16.16 -4.59 -22.05
N SER A 47 16.49 -5.23 -23.18
CA SER A 47 17.08 -6.58 -23.21
C SER A 47 18.52 -6.64 -22.67
N GLU A 48 19.34 -5.61 -22.86
CA GLU A 48 20.73 -5.60 -22.38
C GLU A 48 20.78 -5.44 -20.86
N LEU A 49 19.88 -4.61 -20.30
CA LEU A 49 19.72 -4.44 -18.85
C LEU A 49 19.24 -5.74 -18.19
N VAL A 50 18.22 -6.39 -18.74
CA VAL A 50 17.73 -7.68 -18.23
C VAL A 50 18.81 -8.75 -18.31
N THR A 51 19.55 -8.83 -19.41
CA THR A 51 20.66 -9.80 -19.57
C THR A 51 21.77 -9.55 -18.54
N LYS A 52 22.11 -8.29 -18.26
CA LYS A 52 23.07 -7.92 -17.20
C LYS A 52 22.55 -8.33 -15.82
N GLN A 53 21.28 -8.08 -15.51
CA GLN A 53 20.67 -8.48 -14.23
C GLN A 53 20.67 -10.00 -14.04
N ILE A 54 20.27 -10.76 -15.06
CA ILE A 54 20.31 -12.24 -15.02
C ILE A 54 21.73 -12.72 -14.74
N ARG A 55 22.74 -12.20 -15.45
CA ARG A 55 24.14 -12.58 -15.22
C ARG A 55 24.59 -12.27 -13.78
N ILE A 56 24.19 -11.12 -13.22
CA ILE A 56 24.51 -10.79 -11.82
C ILE A 56 23.85 -11.80 -10.87
N LEU A 57 22.58 -12.14 -11.09
CA LEU A 57 21.87 -13.12 -10.26
C LEU A 57 22.52 -14.51 -10.35
N GLU A 58 22.86 -14.97 -11.55
CA GLU A 58 23.54 -16.26 -11.76
C GLU A 58 24.92 -16.31 -11.08
N GLN A 59 25.71 -15.25 -11.19
CA GLN A 59 27.03 -15.14 -10.56
C GLN A 59 26.98 -15.07 -9.04
N ASN A 60 25.85 -14.65 -8.46
CA ASN A 60 25.71 -14.43 -7.02
C ASN A 60 24.65 -15.34 -6.38
N LYS A 61 24.14 -16.36 -7.09
CA LYS A 61 23.04 -17.22 -6.64
C LYS A 61 23.29 -17.91 -5.30
N ASP A 62 24.55 -18.26 -5.02
CA ASP A 62 24.95 -18.96 -3.79
C ASP A 62 25.21 -17.98 -2.62
N LYS A 63 25.17 -16.66 -2.86
CA LYS A 63 25.32 -15.65 -1.81
C LYS A 63 23.98 -15.44 -1.11
N LEU A 64 23.95 -15.75 0.18
CA LEU A 64 22.77 -15.63 1.05
C LEU A 64 22.04 -14.28 0.90
N VAL A 65 22.79 -13.17 0.87
CA VAL A 65 22.22 -11.81 0.76
C VAL A 65 21.44 -11.63 -0.54
N TYR A 66 21.95 -12.14 -1.67
CA TYR A 66 21.26 -12.05 -2.95
C TYR A 66 19.99 -12.91 -2.95
N ARG A 67 20.07 -14.12 -2.39
CA ARG A 67 18.88 -14.99 -2.26
C ARG A 67 17.78 -14.32 -1.43
N GLN A 68 18.14 -13.68 -0.31
CA GLN A 68 17.19 -12.99 0.55
C GLN A 68 16.53 -11.80 -0.18
N VAL A 69 17.33 -10.95 -0.83
CA VAL A 69 16.81 -9.78 -1.58
C VAL A 69 15.86 -10.21 -2.70
N VAL A 70 16.20 -11.29 -3.42
CA VAL A 70 15.32 -11.84 -4.46
C VAL A 70 14.02 -12.36 -3.86
N ASN A 71 14.08 -13.13 -2.77
CA ASN A 71 12.89 -13.64 -2.09
C ASN A 71 11.98 -12.51 -1.60
N ASP A 72 12.55 -11.49 -0.96
CA ASP A 72 11.80 -10.33 -0.46
C ASP A 72 11.13 -9.57 -1.63
N ALA A 73 11.85 -9.37 -2.73
CA ALA A 73 11.31 -8.75 -3.93
C ALA A 73 10.17 -9.57 -4.56
N CYS A 74 10.29 -10.90 -4.58
CA CYS A 74 9.23 -11.79 -5.05
C CYS A 74 7.97 -11.72 -4.18
N LEU A 75 8.12 -11.67 -2.86
CA LEU A 75 7.00 -11.49 -1.93
C LEU A 75 6.29 -10.16 -2.17
N ILE A 76 7.05 -9.07 -2.30
CA ILE A 76 6.51 -7.73 -2.60
C ILE A 76 5.75 -7.73 -3.93
N ALA A 77 6.32 -8.32 -4.99
CA ALA A 77 5.66 -8.40 -6.29
C ALA A 77 4.36 -9.19 -6.23
N SER A 78 4.37 -10.35 -5.55
CA SER A 78 3.18 -11.20 -5.36
C SER A 78 2.08 -10.50 -4.56
N ALA A 79 2.45 -9.79 -3.48
CA ALA A 79 1.49 -9.04 -2.69
C ALA A 79 0.86 -7.88 -3.46
N TYR A 80 1.65 -7.19 -4.29
CA TYR A 80 1.15 -6.17 -5.19
C TYR A 80 0.15 -6.75 -6.20
N GLU A 81 0.46 -7.88 -6.84
CA GLU A 81 -0.44 -8.53 -7.81
C GLU A 81 -1.77 -8.94 -7.15
N ASN A 82 -1.70 -9.48 -5.93
CA ASN A 82 -2.90 -9.82 -5.15
C ASN A 82 -3.70 -8.55 -4.78
N LEU A 83 -3.02 -7.47 -4.38
CA LEU A 83 -3.66 -6.21 -4.02
C LEU A 83 -4.50 -5.65 -5.18
N VAL A 84 -3.93 -5.57 -6.39
CA VAL A 84 -4.64 -5.06 -7.59
C VAL A 84 -5.70 -6.03 -8.13
N ALA A 85 -5.59 -7.32 -7.78
CA ALA A 85 -6.67 -8.29 -7.97
C ALA A 85 -7.80 -8.12 -6.92
N GLY A 86 -7.59 -7.35 -5.86
CA GLY A 86 -8.54 -7.10 -4.78
C GLY A 86 -8.43 -8.04 -3.58
N ASN A 87 -7.35 -8.82 -3.50
CA ASN A 87 -7.00 -9.61 -2.32
C ASN A 87 -5.91 -8.89 -1.53
N ILE A 88 -6.29 -8.18 -0.47
CA ILE A 88 -5.34 -7.43 0.36
C ILE A 88 -4.52 -8.32 1.31
N ILE A 89 -4.93 -9.57 1.55
CA ILE A 89 -4.39 -10.41 2.63
C ILE A 89 -2.85 -10.56 2.53
N PRO A 90 -2.26 -10.91 1.37
CA PRO A 90 -0.80 -11.06 1.27
C PRO A 90 -0.06 -9.75 1.56
N PHE A 91 -0.66 -8.60 1.21
CA PHE A 91 -0.09 -7.30 1.52
C PHE A 91 -0.09 -7.01 3.03
N ILE A 92 -1.17 -7.35 3.74
CA ILE A 92 -1.23 -7.23 5.21
C ILE A 92 -0.20 -8.12 5.89
N GLU A 93 0.03 -9.33 5.39
CA GLU A 93 1.02 -10.25 5.96
C GLU A 93 2.44 -9.69 5.87
N ILE A 94 2.82 -9.12 4.72
CA ILE A 94 4.12 -8.47 4.55
C ILE A 94 4.22 -7.22 5.42
N LEU A 95 3.16 -6.41 5.52
CA LEU A 95 3.14 -5.24 6.39
C LEU A 95 3.35 -5.63 7.87
N LYS A 96 2.63 -6.66 8.36
CA LYS A 96 2.82 -7.19 9.72
C LYS A 96 4.24 -7.69 9.94
N THR A 97 4.80 -8.39 8.97
CA THR A 97 6.18 -8.88 9.02
C THR A 97 7.16 -7.72 9.12
N PHE A 98 6.99 -6.68 8.30
CA PHE A 98 7.83 -5.49 8.33
C PHE A 98 7.76 -4.78 9.69
N LEU A 99 6.55 -4.53 10.20
CA LEU A 99 6.33 -3.90 11.51
C LEU A 99 7.03 -4.68 12.63
N SER A 100 7.02 -6.02 12.56
CA SER A 100 7.65 -6.90 13.55
C SER A 100 9.18 -6.82 13.57
N THR A 101 9.80 -6.31 12.49
CA THR A 101 11.26 -6.06 12.47
C THR A 101 11.65 -4.72 13.10
N ARG A 102 10.69 -3.81 13.32
CA ARG A 102 10.95 -2.49 13.87
C ARG A 102 11.12 -2.56 15.38
N SER A 103 11.93 -1.66 15.92
CA SER A 103 12.04 -1.54 17.36
C SER A 103 10.73 -1.00 17.94
N LYS A 104 10.31 -1.56 19.09
CA LYS A 104 9.14 -1.08 19.86
C LYS A 104 9.22 0.42 20.16
N MET A 105 10.43 0.92 20.44
CA MET A 105 10.66 2.35 20.66
C MET A 105 10.39 3.20 19.41
N SER A 106 10.68 2.67 18.21
CA SER A 106 10.33 3.37 16.96
C SER A 106 8.84 3.40 16.69
N LEU A 107 8.09 2.37 17.11
CA LEU A 107 6.65 2.27 16.87
C LEU A 107 5.83 2.94 17.99
N PHE A 108 6.43 3.18 19.15
CA PHE A 108 5.81 3.81 20.30
C PHE A 108 5.07 5.11 19.98
N SER A 109 5.69 5.98 19.18
CA SER A 109 5.11 7.26 18.75
C SER A 109 4.94 7.36 17.24
N ALA A 110 4.86 6.21 16.54
CA ALA A 110 4.63 6.21 15.11
C ALA A 110 3.25 6.82 14.77
N ASP A 111 3.13 7.33 13.56
CA ASP A 111 1.94 7.97 13.03
C ASP A 111 1.70 7.56 11.57
N GLU A 112 0.73 8.20 10.93
CA GLU A 112 0.34 7.90 9.55
C GLU A 112 1.49 8.14 8.55
N ALA A 113 2.35 9.14 8.79
CA ALA A 113 3.51 9.40 7.93
C ALA A 113 4.54 8.26 8.00
N VAL A 114 4.78 7.72 9.20
CA VAL A 114 5.63 6.52 9.37
C VAL A 114 5.01 5.32 8.64
N LEU A 115 3.70 5.11 8.81
CA LEU A 115 2.99 4.01 8.13
C LEU A 115 3.06 4.15 6.61
N GLN A 116 2.84 5.35 6.08
CA GLN A 116 2.91 5.63 4.65
C GLN A 116 4.30 5.29 4.10
N ALA A 117 5.38 5.73 4.76
CA ALA A 117 6.74 5.39 4.33
C ALA A 117 6.99 3.86 4.28
N ILE A 118 6.43 3.12 5.23
CA ILE A 118 6.52 1.65 5.26
C ILE A 118 5.72 1.04 4.11
N VAL A 119 4.45 1.39 3.97
CA VAL A 119 3.56 0.87 2.91
C VAL A 119 4.12 1.19 1.53
N GLU A 120 4.67 2.39 1.34
CA GLU A 120 5.40 2.78 0.15
C GLU A 120 6.56 1.81 -0.13
N SER A 121 7.43 1.56 0.85
CA SER A 121 8.58 0.65 0.68
C SER A 121 8.19 -0.78 0.29
N LEU A 122 6.96 -1.19 0.58
CA LEU A 122 6.38 -2.49 0.24
C LEU A 122 5.60 -2.50 -1.09
N LEU A 123 5.64 -1.40 -1.85
CA LEU A 123 5.01 -1.28 -3.17
C LEU A 123 6.05 -0.98 -4.25
N PRO A 124 5.95 -1.57 -5.45
CA PRO A 124 6.85 -1.25 -6.54
C PRO A 124 6.75 0.23 -6.92
N LEU A 125 7.90 0.91 -6.99
CA LEU A 125 7.99 2.37 -7.19
C LEU A 125 7.19 2.87 -8.39
N LYS A 126 7.22 2.14 -9.51
CA LYS A 126 6.52 2.53 -10.74
C LYS A 126 4.99 2.56 -10.60
N TYR A 127 4.44 1.76 -9.68
CA TYR A 127 3.01 1.52 -9.56
C TYR A 127 2.39 2.19 -8.33
N ARG A 128 3.11 3.05 -7.61
CA ARG A 128 2.58 3.78 -6.46
C ARG A 128 2.66 5.29 -6.70
N ILE A 129 1.60 6.00 -6.33
CA ILE A 129 1.53 7.46 -6.31
C ILE A 129 1.15 7.86 -4.87
N PRO A 130 2.14 8.21 -4.03
CA PRO A 130 1.87 8.73 -2.69
C PRO A 130 1.21 10.10 -2.77
N GLU A 131 0.27 10.35 -1.86
CA GLU A 131 -0.48 11.60 -1.72
C GLU A 131 -1.06 12.08 -3.06
N LEU A 132 -1.88 11.24 -3.68
CA LEU A 132 -2.53 11.60 -4.94
C LEU A 132 -3.39 12.84 -4.73
N SER A 133 -3.04 13.92 -5.40
CA SER A 133 -3.68 15.22 -5.24
C SER A 133 -5.03 15.30 -5.96
N LEU A 134 -6.07 15.71 -5.24
CA LEU A 134 -7.45 15.77 -5.71
C LEU A 134 -8.04 17.17 -5.51
N VAL A 135 -8.86 17.61 -6.46
CA VAL A 135 -9.85 18.67 -6.22
C VAL A 135 -11.13 17.98 -5.75
N MET A 136 -11.44 18.14 -4.47
CA MET A 136 -12.63 17.54 -3.86
C MET A 136 -13.88 18.32 -4.22
N ASP A 137 -13.81 19.64 -4.06
CA ASP A 137 -14.89 20.57 -4.37
C ASP A 137 -14.32 21.91 -4.81
N GLY A 138 -14.39 22.18 -6.11
CA GLY A 138 -13.87 23.41 -6.71
C GLY A 138 -14.67 24.67 -6.38
N THR A 139 -15.83 24.52 -5.72
CA THR A 139 -16.65 25.66 -5.27
C THR A 139 -16.20 26.18 -3.90
N LYS A 140 -15.46 25.38 -3.13
CA LYS A 140 -14.98 25.76 -1.80
C LYS A 140 -13.71 26.60 -1.89
N LEU A 141 -13.55 27.49 -0.92
CA LEU A 141 -12.31 28.27 -0.76
C LEU A 141 -11.13 27.34 -0.48
N LYS A 142 -9.95 27.72 -0.99
CA LYS A 142 -8.70 27.01 -0.72
C LYS A 142 -8.47 26.90 0.80
N GLY A 143 -8.18 25.70 1.28
CA GLY A 143 -8.01 25.41 2.71
C GLY A 143 -9.30 24.97 3.43
N PHE A 144 -10.47 25.09 2.81
CA PHE A 144 -11.76 24.71 3.40
C PHE A 144 -12.36 23.48 2.73
N GLY A 145 -11.55 22.43 2.52
CA GLY A 145 -12.01 21.18 1.88
C GLY A 145 -12.12 21.25 0.34
N CYS A 146 -11.47 22.24 -0.27
CA CYS A 146 -11.34 22.33 -1.74
C CYS A 146 -10.45 21.20 -2.30
N PHE A 147 -9.40 20.83 -1.56
CA PHE A 147 -8.43 19.81 -1.97
C PHE A 147 -8.44 18.62 -1.01
N GLY A 148 -8.03 17.47 -1.52
CA GLY A 148 -7.85 16.23 -0.78
C GLY A 148 -6.63 15.48 -1.29
N TYR A 149 -6.10 14.59 -0.47
CA TYR A 149 -4.93 13.79 -0.78
C TYR A 149 -5.25 12.35 -0.42
N SER A 150 -5.28 11.46 -1.41
CA SER A 150 -5.38 10.03 -1.12
C SER A 150 -3.99 9.53 -0.76
N ASP A 151 -3.85 8.86 0.38
CA ASP A 151 -2.55 8.51 0.95
C ASP A 151 -1.65 7.77 -0.04
N ILE A 152 -2.16 6.69 -0.65
CA ILE A 152 -1.44 6.00 -1.73
C ILE A 152 -2.43 5.53 -2.80
N PHE A 153 -2.20 5.94 -4.05
CA PHE A 153 -2.88 5.41 -5.21
C PHE A 153 -1.98 4.41 -5.95
N VAL A 154 -2.42 3.16 -6.04
CA VAL A 154 -1.72 2.05 -6.67
C VAL A 154 -2.27 1.81 -8.07
N LEU A 155 -1.40 1.95 -9.07
CA LEU A 155 -1.73 1.79 -10.47
C LEU A 155 -1.78 0.32 -10.86
N LYS A 156 -2.75 -0.07 -11.68
CA LYS A 156 -2.81 -1.41 -12.25
C LYS A 156 -1.77 -1.58 -13.36
N GLY A 157 -0.56 -2.00 -12.98
CA GLY A 157 0.46 -2.41 -13.95
C GLY A 157 0.08 -3.70 -14.66
N ILE A 158 -0.30 -4.72 -13.88
CA ILE A 158 -0.79 -6.03 -14.31
C ILE A 158 -1.98 -6.34 -13.37
N GLY A 159 -3.17 -6.54 -13.92
CA GLY A 159 -4.39 -6.77 -13.12
C GLY A 159 -5.58 -5.91 -13.56
N ASP A 160 -6.71 -6.08 -12.88
CA ASP A 160 -8.00 -5.56 -13.35
C ASP A 160 -8.33 -4.17 -12.81
N SER A 161 -7.78 -3.81 -11.64
CA SER A 161 -8.23 -2.66 -10.86
C SER A 161 -7.09 -1.81 -10.33
N ASN A 162 -7.25 -0.49 -10.37
CA ASN A 162 -6.39 0.40 -9.58
C ASN A 162 -6.89 0.38 -8.13
N VAL A 163 -5.99 0.61 -7.17
CA VAL A 163 -6.31 0.52 -5.76
C VAL A 163 -6.00 1.84 -5.07
N SER A 164 -6.95 2.35 -4.29
CA SER A 164 -6.75 3.49 -3.42
C SER A 164 -6.58 2.98 -1.98
N LEU A 165 -5.49 3.36 -1.33
CA LEU A 165 -5.22 3.02 0.07
C LEU A 165 -5.41 4.26 0.94
N GLU A 166 -6.12 4.08 2.04
CA GLU A 166 -6.21 5.04 3.14
C GLU A 166 -5.56 4.39 4.37
N LEU A 167 -4.67 5.12 5.03
CA LEU A 167 -3.79 4.63 6.07
C LEU A 167 -4.09 5.36 7.38
N LYS A 168 -4.40 4.60 8.42
CA LYS A 168 -4.62 5.12 9.78
C LYS A 168 -3.62 4.47 10.73
N TYR A 169 -3.10 5.27 11.67
CA TYR A 169 -2.18 4.78 12.69
C TYR A 169 -2.54 5.29 14.08
N ILE A 170 -2.82 4.36 14.99
CA ILE A 170 -3.09 4.62 16.40
C ILE A 170 -1.94 4.03 17.22
N SER A 171 -1.02 4.88 17.64
CA SER A 171 0.11 4.48 18.47
C SER A 171 -0.28 4.15 19.90
N LEU A 172 0.56 3.36 20.58
CA LEU A 172 0.36 3.06 22.00
C LEU A 172 0.32 4.33 22.86
N VAL A 173 1.10 5.38 22.54
CA VAL A 173 1.04 6.66 23.27
C VAL A 173 -0.38 7.20 23.33
N LYS A 174 -1.08 7.23 22.19
CA LYS A 174 -2.43 7.79 22.07
C LYS A 174 -3.48 6.94 22.79
N LEU A 175 -3.26 5.63 22.89
CA LEU A 175 -4.08 4.73 23.71
C LEU A 175 -3.77 4.88 25.20
N ILE A 176 -2.51 5.10 25.55
CA ILE A 176 -2.00 5.25 26.92
C ILE A 176 -2.43 6.58 27.55
N ASP A 177 -2.70 7.64 26.79
CA ASP A 177 -3.18 8.90 27.36
C ASP A 177 -4.46 8.71 28.21
N LEU A 178 -5.26 7.67 27.94
CA LEU A 178 -6.35 7.23 28.83
C LEU A 178 -5.88 6.53 30.12
N ILE A 179 -4.79 5.77 30.04
CA ILE A 179 -4.21 4.98 31.14
C ILE A 179 -3.32 5.85 32.04
N LYS A 180 -2.87 7.03 31.59
CA LYS A 180 -2.05 7.97 32.39
C LYS A 180 -2.70 8.38 33.72
N ASN A 181 -4.02 8.26 33.86
CA ASN A 181 -4.72 8.40 35.15
C ASN A 181 -4.26 7.39 36.22
N TYR A 182 -3.53 6.33 35.84
CA TYR A 182 -3.07 5.24 36.71
C TYR A 182 -1.54 5.12 36.83
N LYS A 183 -0.74 5.67 35.89
CA LYS A 183 0.75 5.62 35.94
C LYS A 183 1.39 6.75 35.10
N ASN A 184 2.32 7.48 35.72
CA ASN A 184 2.95 8.66 35.10
C ASN A 184 4.04 8.36 34.06
N LYS A 185 4.62 7.15 34.03
CA LYS A 185 5.68 6.75 33.07
C LYS A 185 5.58 5.26 32.71
N PHE A 186 5.69 4.96 31.42
CA PHE A 186 5.75 3.60 30.88
C PHE A 186 7.17 3.30 30.42
N ASN A 187 7.74 2.17 30.85
CA ASN A 187 9.01 1.66 30.34
C ASN A 187 8.78 0.73 29.12
N ALA A 188 9.85 0.31 28.45
CA ALA A 188 9.74 -0.55 27.26
C ALA A 188 9.00 -1.89 27.53
N ASN A 189 9.13 -2.44 28.74
CA ASN A 189 8.46 -3.69 29.13
C ASN A 189 6.95 -3.48 29.38
N ASP A 190 6.57 -2.34 29.96
CA ASP A 190 5.17 -1.96 30.11
C ASP A 190 4.47 -1.83 28.74
N LEU A 191 5.17 -1.22 27.76
CA LEU A 191 4.67 -1.05 26.40
C LEU A 191 4.51 -2.38 25.68
N GLU A 192 5.47 -3.28 25.83
CA GLU A 192 5.38 -4.63 25.29
C GLU A 192 4.21 -5.42 25.87
N ASN A 193 3.98 -5.32 27.17
CA ASN A 193 2.84 -6.00 27.80
C ASN A 193 1.51 -5.44 27.29
N LEU A 194 1.43 -4.11 27.11
CA LEU A 194 0.24 -3.48 26.56
C LEU A 194 -0.02 -3.91 25.10
N ASP A 195 1.02 -3.92 24.27
CA ASP A 195 0.91 -4.38 22.88
C ASP A 195 0.42 -5.83 22.81
N LYS A 196 0.97 -6.73 23.65
CA LYS A 196 0.52 -8.13 23.75
C LYS A 196 -0.93 -8.27 24.22
N ILE A 197 -1.42 -7.35 25.05
CA ILE A 197 -2.83 -7.35 25.47
C ILE A 197 -3.70 -6.97 24.29
N ILE A 198 -3.38 -5.87 23.61
CA ILE A 198 -4.11 -5.38 22.42
C ILE A 198 -4.10 -6.42 21.30
N GLU A 199 -2.97 -7.09 21.07
CA GLU A 199 -2.83 -8.09 20.02
C GLU A 199 -3.76 -9.30 20.22
N LYS A 200 -4.05 -9.66 21.48
CA LYS A 200 -4.92 -10.79 21.83
C LYS A 200 -6.40 -10.43 21.89
N GLU A 201 -6.73 -9.14 21.80
CA GLU A 201 -8.13 -8.72 21.80
C GLU A 201 -8.80 -9.12 20.49
N ASN A 202 -10.04 -9.57 20.62
CA ASN A 202 -10.87 -9.71 19.43
C ASN A 202 -11.21 -8.32 18.88
N GLU A 203 -11.51 -8.30 17.59
CA GLU A 203 -11.75 -7.07 16.86
C GLU A 203 -12.91 -6.24 17.43
N GLU A 204 -13.99 -6.86 17.90
CA GLU A 204 -15.15 -6.14 18.44
C GLU A 204 -14.79 -5.34 19.71
N VAL A 205 -14.00 -5.95 20.60
CA VAL A 205 -13.50 -5.28 21.82
C VAL A 205 -12.51 -4.19 21.45
N LEU A 206 -11.62 -4.47 20.50
CA LEU A 206 -10.61 -3.51 20.05
C LEU A 206 -11.24 -2.26 19.44
N LEU A 207 -12.24 -2.40 18.57
CA LEU A 207 -12.93 -1.27 17.93
C LEU A 207 -13.62 -0.35 18.95
N LYS A 208 -14.08 -0.90 20.09
CA LYS A 208 -14.71 -0.13 21.18
C LYS A 208 -13.70 0.61 22.05
N ARG A 209 -12.39 0.35 21.92
CA ARG A 209 -11.37 1.08 22.70
C ARG A 209 -11.38 2.54 22.32
N SER A 210 -11.43 3.39 23.34
CA SER A 210 -11.18 4.81 23.15
C SER A 210 -9.70 5.09 22.95
N TYR A 211 -9.40 6.17 22.24
CA TYR A 211 -8.10 6.82 22.28
C TYR A 211 -8.27 8.34 22.24
N SER A 212 -7.24 9.05 22.68
CA SER A 212 -7.24 10.50 22.74
C SER A 212 -6.27 11.09 21.72
N TYR A 213 -6.63 12.24 21.15
CA TYR A 213 -5.75 13.00 20.26
C TYR A 213 -5.90 14.49 20.47
N TRP A 214 -4.81 15.22 20.25
CA TRP A 214 -4.83 16.66 20.25
C TRP A 214 -5.45 17.19 18.95
N SER A 215 -6.61 17.82 19.05
CA SER A 215 -7.24 18.48 17.92
C SER A 215 -6.68 19.89 17.76
N ARG A 216 -5.95 20.14 16.67
CA ARG A 216 -5.42 21.48 16.37
C ARG A 216 -6.53 22.50 16.08
N GLU A 217 -7.63 22.05 15.48
CA GLU A 217 -8.77 22.90 15.09
C GLU A 217 -9.48 23.48 16.32
N TYR A 218 -9.68 22.66 17.35
CA TYR A 218 -10.39 23.05 18.57
C TYR A 218 -9.45 23.43 19.72
N GLY A 219 -8.14 23.21 19.57
CA GLY A 219 -7.14 23.49 20.60
C GLY A 219 -7.30 22.67 21.88
N GLU A 220 -7.92 21.48 21.77
CA GLU A 220 -8.24 20.63 22.91
C GLU A 220 -7.96 19.14 22.60
N THR A 221 -7.84 18.33 23.66
CA THR A 221 -7.77 16.87 23.52
C THR A 221 -9.17 16.33 23.31
N LYS A 222 -9.38 15.64 22.18
CA LYS A 222 -10.63 14.94 21.89
C LYS A 222 -10.46 13.44 22.10
N GLN A 223 -11.56 12.79 22.45
CA GLN A 223 -11.67 11.34 22.58
C GLN A 223 -12.57 10.80 21.48
N THR A 224 -12.18 9.67 20.91
CA THR A 224 -12.95 8.92 19.90
C THR A 224 -12.61 7.43 20.09
N THR A 225 -13.20 6.56 19.28
CA THR A 225 -12.93 5.12 19.31
C THR A 225 -12.08 4.67 18.12
N ILE A 226 -11.42 3.51 18.26
CA ILE A 226 -10.71 2.88 17.14
C ILE A 226 -11.69 2.59 15.98
N GLY A 227 -12.92 2.17 16.29
CA GLY A 227 -13.98 1.94 15.31
C GLY A 227 -14.35 3.20 14.54
N GLU A 228 -14.55 4.33 15.23
CA GLU A 228 -14.87 5.61 14.58
C GLU A 228 -13.73 6.07 13.63
N VAL A 229 -12.46 5.85 13.98
CA VAL A 229 -11.34 6.14 13.06
C VAL A 229 -11.39 5.29 11.81
N LEU A 230 -11.66 4.00 11.96
CA LEU A 230 -11.75 3.08 10.84
C LEU A 230 -12.92 3.47 9.91
N ASP A 231 -14.08 3.76 10.49
CA ASP A 231 -15.28 4.17 9.75
C ASP A 231 -15.10 5.52 9.06
N ASN A 232 -14.45 6.48 9.73
CA ASN A 232 -14.08 7.76 9.12
C ASN A 232 -13.11 7.57 7.95
N GLY A 233 -12.11 6.69 8.09
CA GLY A 233 -11.23 6.31 7.00
C GLY A 233 -11.99 5.70 5.82
N VAL A 234 -12.99 4.85 6.07
CA VAL A 234 -13.83 4.26 5.03
C VAL A 234 -14.63 5.33 4.29
N ASN A 235 -15.22 6.28 5.02
CA ASN A 235 -16.01 7.38 4.43
C ASN A 235 -15.13 8.35 3.63
N GLN A 236 -13.94 8.65 4.13
CA GLN A 236 -12.94 9.45 3.43
C GLN A 236 -12.51 8.77 2.12
N LEU A 237 -12.15 7.50 2.18
CA LEU A 237 -11.72 6.73 1.01
C LEU A 237 -12.83 6.62 -0.04
N LYS A 238 -14.09 6.39 0.35
CA LYS A 238 -15.25 6.44 -0.56
C LYS A 238 -15.31 7.78 -1.31
N SER A 239 -15.15 8.88 -0.59
CA SER A 239 -15.19 10.23 -1.16
C SER A 239 -14.06 10.45 -2.16
N TYR A 240 -12.83 10.01 -1.83
CA TYR A 240 -11.69 10.09 -2.73
C TYR A 240 -11.85 9.24 -3.98
N MET A 241 -12.30 7.99 -3.84
CA MET A 241 -12.51 7.11 -5.00
C MET A 241 -13.58 7.66 -5.95
N ASN A 242 -14.65 8.27 -5.43
CA ASN A 242 -15.64 8.98 -6.25
C ASN A 242 -14.99 10.11 -7.05
N VAL A 243 -14.16 10.94 -6.41
CA VAL A 243 -13.46 12.03 -7.10
C VAL A 243 -12.44 11.52 -8.12
N ILE A 244 -11.71 10.45 -7.81
CA ILE A 244 -10.76 9.78 -8.74
C ILE A 244 -11.49 9.28 -9.99
N SER A 245 -12.72 8.78 -9.84
CA SER A 245 -13.54 8.28 -10.95
C SER A 245 -13.97 9.36 -11.95
N ASN A 246 -13.96 10.64 -11.54
CA ASN A 246 -14.24 11.78 -12.42
C ASN A 246 -13.08 12.08 -13.40
N GLY A 247 -11.92 11.42 -13.23
CA GLY A 247 -10.78 11.58 -14.11
C GLY A 247 -10.01 12.87 -13.86
N LYS A 248 -9.39 13.42 -14.92
CA LYS A 248 -8.57 14.63 -14.81
C LYS A 248 -9.46 15.85 -14.63
N THR A 249 -9.13 16.70 -13.67
CA THR A 249 -9.80 18.01 -13.60
C THR A 249 -9.36 18.94 -14.74
N ILE A 250 -10.29 19.74 -15.27
CA ILE A 250 -10.00 20.75 -16.30
C ILE A 250 -9.28 21.95 -15.66
N ASN A 251 -9.58 22.25 -14.39
CA ASN A 251 -9.04 23.37 -13.60
C ASN A 251 -9.34 23.16 -12.09
N TYR A 252 -9.30 24.21 -11.27
CA TYR A 252 -9.70 24.13 -9.85
C TYR A 252 -11.21 24.15 -9.61
N SER A 253 -12.04 24.22 -10.65
CA SER A 253 -13.49 24.41 -10.55
C SER A 253 -14.28 23.10 -10.59
N SER A 254 -13.75 22.07 -11.26
CA SER A 254 -14.34 20.73 -11.30
C SER A 254 -13.64 19.77 -10.33
N SER A 255 -14.40 18.86 -9.72
CA SER A 255 -13.81 17.78 -8.93
C SER A 255 -13.07 16.78 -9.83
N GLY A 256 -11.91 16.29 -9.40
CA GLY A 256 -11.14 15.29 -10.12
C GLY A 256 -9.70 15.21 -9.65
N ILE A 257 -8.89 14.43 -10.35
CA ILE A 257 -7.45 14.31 -10.08
C ILE A 257 -6.73 15.58 -10.54
N PHE A 258 -5.96 16.15 -9.64
CA PHE A 258 -5.09 17.30 -9.84
C PHE A 258 -3.64 16.93 -9.50
N ASP A 259 -3.10 15.93 -10.20
CA ASP A 259 -1.75 15.42 -10.01
C ASP A 259 -1.05 15.27 -11.35
N GLU A 260 0.12 15.88 -11.50
CA GLU A 260 0.86 15.87 -12.76
C GLU A 260 1.55 14.52 -13.03
N ARG A 261 1.84 13.74 -11.98
CA ARG A 261 2.53 12.45 -12.07
C ARG A 261 1.66 11.39 -12.74
N VAL A 262 0.35 11.58 -12.73
CA VAL A 262 -0.62 10.66 -13.33
C VAL A 262 -1.01 11.13 -14.73
N LYS A 263 -0.87 10.24 -15.71
CA LYS A 263 -1.48 10.37 -17.03
C LYS A 263 -2.87 9.74 -16.97
N ILE A 264 -3.87 10.51 -17.35
CA ILE A 264 -5.27 10.08 -17.34
C ILE A 264 -5.77 10.13 -18.76
N THR A 265 -6.28 9.01 -19.26
CA THR A 265 -6.85 8.91 -20.60
C THR A 265 -8.21 8.25 -20.53
N LYS A 266 -9.16 8.72 -21.36
CA LYS A 266 -10.46 8.07 -21.48
C LYS A 266 -10.27 6.65 -21.98
N SER A 267 -10.94 5.69 -21.35
CA SER A 267 -10.81 4.26 -21.67
C SER A 267 -12.15 3.55 -21.55
N ASN A 268 -12.14 2.25 -21.82
CA ASN A 268 -13.23 1.37 -21.37
C ASN A 268 -13.35 1.42 -19.84
N PRO A 269 -14.54 1.10 -19.29
CA PRO A 269 -14.77 1.02 -17.86
C PRO A 269 -13.70 0.18 -17.15
N ASN A 270 -13.10 0.78 -16.13
CA ASN A 270 -12.09 0.21 -15.26
C ASN A 270 -12.59 0.20 -13.82
N LYS A 271 -12.04 -0.71 -13.03
CA LYS A 271 -12.40 -0.88 -11.63
C LYS A 271 -11.45 -0.09 -10.74
N LEU A 272 -12.01 0.62 -9.77
CA LEU A 272 -11.31 1.22 -8.65
C LEU A 272 -11.70 0.46 -7.39
N LYS A 273 -10.72 -0.13 -6.72
CA LYS A 273 -10.89 -0.78 -5.43
C LYS A 273 -10.29 0.09 -4.34
N GLY A 274 -10.79 -0.03 -3.12
CA GLY A 274 -10.32 0.75 -1.98
C GLY A 274 -10.11 -0.11 -0.76
N PHE A 275 -9.02 0.12 -0.04
CA PHE A 275 -8.80 -0.45 1.27
C PHE A 275 -8.37 0.59 2.29
N VAL A 276 -8.98 0.55 3.46
CA VAL A 276 -8.49 1.24 4.65
C VAL A 276 -7.62 0.26 5.42
N ILE A 277 -6.40 0.68 5.77
CA ILE A 277 -5.46 -0.08 6.60
C ILE A 277 -5.26 0.71 7.88
N LEU A 278 -5.60 0.11 9.01
CA LEU A 278 -5.45 0.69 10.34
C LEU A 278 -4.45 -0.14 11.14
N VAL A 279 -3.35 0.49 11.55
CA VAL A 279 -2.39 -0.10 12.49
C VAL A 279 -2.66 0.44 13.88
N VAL A 280 -2.83 -0.47 14.85
CA VAL A 280 -3.02 -0.20 16.26
C VAL A 280 -1.84 -0.76 17.05
N GLY A 281 -1.24 0.07 17.88
CA GLY A 281 -0.06 -0.33 18.67
C GLY A 281 1.16 -0.53 17.78
N PHE A 282 1.80 -1.69 17.87
CA PHE A 282 2.99 -2.00 17.07
C PHE A 282 2.68 -2.88 15.85
N HIS A 283 1.82 -3.89 16.01
CA HIS A 283 1.68 -4.96 15.01
C HIS A 283 0.24 -5.31 14.68
N HIS A 284 -0.75 -4.77 15.41
CA HIS A 284 -2.14 -5.13 15.19
C HIS A 284 -2.72 -4.36 14.00
N VAL A 285 -2.91 -5.06 12.88
CA VAL A 285 -3.41 -4.47 11.63
C VAL A 285 -4.84 -4.92 11.38
N LEU A 286 -5.74 -3.94 11.34
CA LEU A 286 -7.12 -4.05 10.88
C LEU A 286 -7.24 -3.48 9.46
N TRP A 287 -8.23 -3.96 8.71
CA TRP A 287 -8.51 -3.41 7.40
C TRP A 287 -10.00 -3.51 7.04
N ARG A 288 -10.42 -2.67 6.09
CA ARG A 288 -11.76 -2.69 5.48
C ARG A 288 -11.66 -2.47 3.98
N SER A 289 -12.43 -3.24 3.21
CA SER A 289 -12.64 -2.94 1.79
C SER A 289 -13.78 -1.93 1.61
N VAL A 290 -13.63 -1.05 0.63
CA VAL A 290 -14.69 -0.16 0.15
C VAL A 290 -15.32 -0.76 -1.10
N GLU A 291 -16.58 -0.43 -1.35
CA GLU A 291 -17.30 -0.81 -2.57
C GLU A 291 -16.52 -0.39 -3.83
N GLU A 292 -16.51 -1.27 -4.83
CA GLU A 292 -15.84 -1.02 -6.10
C GLU A 292 -16.52 0.10 -6.87
N ILE A 293 -15.73 1.04 -7.40
CA ILE A 293 -16.23 2.14 -8.23
C ILE A 293 -15.79 1.92 -9.68
N ILE A 294 -16.71 2.14 -10.62
CA ILE A 294 -16.41 2.10 -12.04
C ILE A 294 -15.92 3.46 -12.51
N SER A 295 -14.78 3.48 -13.19
CA SER A 295 -14.19 4.68 -13.80
C SER A 295 -14.04 4.49 -15.30
N ASN A 296 -14.36 5.52 -16.09
CA ASN A 296 -14.18 5.50 -17.55
C ASN A 296 -12.79 6.01 -17.97
N TYR A 297 -11.81 5.90 -17.08
CA TYR A 297 -10.45 6.38 -17.29
C TYR A 297 -9.42 5.30 -16.99
N SER A 298 -8.32 5.33 -17.73
CA SER A 298 -7.08 4.63 -17.40
C SER A 298 -6.09 5.61 -16.77
N TYR A 299 -5.25 5.07 -15.89
CA TYR A 299 -4.30 5.82 -15.10
C TYR A 299 -2.92 5.19 -15.30
N ASP A 300 -1.96 5.98 -15.76
CA ASP A 300 -0.59 5.55 -15.98
C ASP A 300 0.37 6.50 -15.26
N ASN A 301 1.50 5.98 -14.79
CA ASN A 301 2.58 6.82 -14.26
C ASN A 301 3.30 7.52 -15.42
N LYS A 302 3.55 8.82 -15.30
CA LYS A 302 4.38 9.57 -16.26
C LYS A 302 5.88 9.48 -15.96
N VAL A 303 6.24 9.06 -14.75
CA VAL A 303 7.61 8.98 -14.24
C VAL A 303 8.17 7.57 -14.42
#